data_AF-A0AB32VYJ2-F1
#
_entry.id   AF-A0AB32VYJ2-F1
#
_cell.length_a   1.000
_cell.length_b   1.000
_cell.length_c   1.000
_cell.angle_alpha   90.00
_cell.angle_beta   90.00
_cell.angle_gamma   90.00
#
_symmetry.space_group_name_H-M   'P 1'
#
loop_
_entity.id
_entity.type
_entity.pdbx_description
1 polymer ?
#
loop_
_entity_poly.entity_id
_entity_poly.type
_entity_poly.pdbx_seq_one_letter_code
_entity_poly.pdbx_strand_id
1 'polypeptide(L)'
;MYRLNIDSCLLKSLPKLRKGIHGTTYFINCLHVLVYQRCFTCYKRFKLSQSFLCKILWNINTSLKMDTRTSNDQMPYKEEKMSKGLKRSLLVLNCALLALGNVGGPLIMRLYFLKGGKGVWTSSCLETAGWPFMVMPLTFSYLYRRRKEGPATELFFIKPPLFLVSAVVGLLTGVDDFLYAYGVARLPVSTSALIISTQLAFTAAFAFLLVKQKFTSFTINSVFLLTVGAVVLALHTSSDRPANESNRQYYLGFFMTLAASMLYGFVLPAIELTYKKAKQTITYSLVMEMQMVMSFSATVFCTIGMLFHKEFEAIPREASKFELGQSTYYLVILLSAILWQFFFMGAVGVIFSGSSLLSGIIIAALLPVTESLAVLFFHEKFQVEKAISVVLSLWGSLSYFYGELQKNKKNQASERAMA
;
A
#
# COMPACT_ATOMS: atom_id res chain seq x y z
N MET A 1 14.97 2.96 -38.35
CA MET A 1 15.61 4.29 -38.42
C MET A 1 14.51 5.34 -38.62
N TYR A 2 13.77 5.69 -37.57
CA TYR A 2 12.75 6.75 -37.65
C TYR A 2 13.32 7.99 -36.96
N ARG A 3 13.71 9.01 -37.74
CA ARG A 3 14.13 10.31 -37.22
C ARG A 3 12.93 10.99 -36.55
N LEU A 4 13.06 11.23 -35.25
CA LEU A 4 12.16 12.04 -34.44
C LEU A 4 12.29 13.51 -34.85
N ASN A 5 11.24 14.06 -35.48
CA ASN A 5 11.16 15.48 -35.84
C ASN A 5 10.56 16.26 -34.65
N ILE A 6 11.35 16.37 -33.56
CA ILE A 6 10.96 17.03 -32.30
C ILE A 6 10.94 18.56 -32.47
N ASP A 7 11.80 19.09 -33.33
CA ASP A 7 12.02 20.54 -33.44
C ASP A 7 10.84 21.29 -34.08
N SER A 8 10.09 20.64 -34.99
CA SER A 8 8.97 21.31 -35.67
C SER A 8 7.77 21.64 -34.76
N CYS A 9 7.57 20.92 -33.66
CA CYS A 9 6.39 21.10 -32.81
C CYS A 9 6.64 22.12 -31.69
N LEU A 10 7.87 22.14 -31.15
CA LEU A 10 8.31 23.13 -30.16
C LEU A 10 8.52 24.52 -30.79
N LEU A 11 9.14 24.62 -31.97
CA LEU A 11 9.35 25.92 -32.62
C LEU A 11 8.04 26.58 -33.09
N LYS A 12 7.01 25.82 -33.46
CA LYS A 12 5.68 26.37 -33.80
C LYS A 12 4.86 26.85 -32.60
N SER A 13 5.26 26.50 -31.37
CA SER A 13 4.52 26.84 -30.14
C SER A 13 4.94 28.18 -29.49
N LEU A 14 6.17 28.64 -29.75
CA LEU A 14 6.72 29.88 -29.19
C LEU A 14 5.93 31.16 -29.54
N PRO A 15 5.37 31.33 -30.76
CA PRO A 15 4.59 32.53 -31.07
C PRO A 15 3.18 32.55 -30.46
N LYS A 16 2.60 31.37 -30.15
CA LYS A 16 1.20 31.24 -29.68
C LYS A 16 1.07 31.28 -28.15
N LEU A 17 2.15 31.07 -27.40
CA LEU A 17 2.20 31.26 -25.95
C LEU A 17 2.18 32.74 -25.52
N ARG A 18 2.42 33.68 -26.45
CA ARG A 18 2.45 35.12 -26.15
C ARG A 18 1.08 35.81 -26.15
N LYS A 19 0.03 35.17 -26.67
CA LYS A 19 -1.34 35.70 -26.66
C LYS A 19 -2.20 34.79 -25.79
N GLY A 20 -2.35 35.21 -24.54
CA GLY A 20 -3.04 34.46 -23.49
C GLY A 20 -4.47 34.06 -23.86
N ILE A 21 -4.93 33.02 -23.15
CA ILE A 21 -6.29 32.47 -23.07
C ILE A 21 -6.60 31.26 -23.98
N HIS A 22 -5.90 31.03 -25.10
CA HIS A 22 -6.06 29.78 -25.90
C HIS A 22 -4.91 28.75 -25.79
N GLY A 23 -3.81 29.09 -25.09
CA GLY A 23 -2.65 28.20 -24.94
C GLY A 23 -2.87 27.00 -24.00
N THR A 24 -3.74 27.14 -22.98
CA THR A 24 -3.99 26.10 -21.97
C THR A 24 -4.74 24.90 -22.52
N THR A 25 -5.78 25.11 -23.35
CA THR A 25 -6.55 24.00 -23.95
C THR A 25 -5.71 23.22 -24.97
N TYR A 26 -4.86 23.91 -25.74
CA TYR A 26 -3.95 23.27 -26.70
C TYR A 26 -2.81 22.51 -26.00
N PHE A 27 -2.28 23.05 -24.89
CA PHE A 27 -1.29 22.36 -24.07
C PHE A 27 -1.88 21.09 -23.44
N ILE A 28 -3.11 21.15 -22.92
CA ILE A 28 -3.83 19.98 -22.37
C ILE A 28 -4.08 18.91 -23.43
N ASN A 29 -4.48 19.29 -24.65
CA ASN A 29 -4.69 18.32 -25.73
C ASN A 29 -3.38 17.69 -26.23
N CYS A 30 -2.29 18.46 -26.34
CA CYS A 30 -0.96 17.92 -26.64
C CYS A 30 -0.48 16.97 -25.53
N LEU A 31 -0.74 17.30 -24.27
CA LEU A 31 -0.41 16.46 -23.12
C LEU A 31 -1.24 15.16 -23.14
N HIS A 32 -2.52 15.23 -23.50
CA HIS A 32 -3.41 14.08 -23.60
C HIS A 32 -2.95 13.09 -24.69
N VAL A 33 -2.51 13.59 -25.85
CA VAL A 33 -1.95 12.76 -26.94
C VAL A 33 -0.59 12.15 -26.55
N LEU A 34 0.28 12.92 -25.88
CA LEU A 34 1.56 12.43 -25.36
C LEU A 34 1.40 11.33 -24.30
N VAL A 35 0.40 11.47 -23.41
CA VAL A 35 0.06 10.46 -22.39
C VAL A 35 -0.45 9.18 -23.06
N TYR A 36 -1.32 9.29 -24.07
CA TYR A 36 -1.86 8.12 -24.78
C TYR A 36 -0.77 7.33 -25.53
N GLN A 37 0.14 8.02 -26.23
CA GLN A 37 1.23 7.37 -26.98
C GLN A 37 2.32 6.78 -26.06
N ARG A 38 2.63 7.42 -24.92
CA ARG A 38 3.53 6.84 -23.91
C ARG A 38 2.91 5.63 -23.21
N CYS A 39 1.60 5.63 -22.97
CA CYS A 39 0.87 4.49 -22.40
C CYS A 39 0.98 3.23 -23.28
N PHE A 40 0.92 3.38 -24.61
CA PHE A 40 1.09 2.26 -25.55
C PHE A 40 2.52 1.70 -25.62
N THR A 41 3.51 2.56 -25.36
CA THR A 41 4.93 2.15 -25.32
C THR A 41 5.25 1.46 -23.98
N CYS A 42 4.64 1.92 -22.89
CA CYS A 42 4.66 1.28 -21.58
C CYS A 42 3.97 -0.10 -21.61
N TYR A 43 2.85 -0.22 -22.32
CA TYR A 43 2.14 -1.49 -22.57
C TYR A 43 3.04 -2.57 -23.21
N LYS A 44 3.89 -2.19 -24.18
CA LYS A 44 4.84 -3.14 -24.81
C LYS A 44 6.00 -3.55 -23.88
N ARG A 45 6.53 -2.66 -23.03
CA ARG A 45 7.59 -3.00 -22.06
C ARG A 45 7.05 -3.80 -20.86
N PHE A 46 5.81 -3.57 -20.44
CA PHE A 46 5.15 -4.29 -19.35
C PHE A 46 4.94 -5.79 -19.65
N LYS A 47 4.81 -6.16 -20.94
CA LYS A 47 4.66 -7.54 -21.40
C LYS A 47 5.85 -8.46 -21.03
N LEU A 48 7.02 -7.89 -20.72
CA LEU A 48 8.23 -8.64 -20.35
C LEU A 48 8.28 -9.02 -18.85
N SER A 49 7.67 -8.22 -17.97
CA SER A 49 7.52 -8.50 -16.52
C SER A 49 6.36 -9.48 -16.22
N GLN A 50 5.49 -9.69 -17.20
CA GLN A 50 4.30 -10.52 -17.08
C GLN A 50 4.59 -12.00 -16.78
N SER A 51 5.78 -12.56 -17.04
CA SER A 51 6.00 -14.02 -16.92
C SER A 51 5.99 -14.54 -15.47
N PHE A 52 6.47 -13.75 -14.50
CA PHE A 52 6.49 -14.11 -13.08
C PHE A 52 5.15 -13.77 -12.41
N LEU A 53 4.62 -12.58 -12.67
CA LEU A 53 3.30 -12.13 -12.19
C LEU A 53 2.16 -12.99 -12.77
N CYS A 54 2.22 -13.44 -14.03
CA CYS A 54 1.23 -14.36 -14.60
C CYS A 54 1.27 -15.74 -13.94
N LYS A 55 2.42 -16.23 -13.46
CA LYS A 55 2.47 -17.50 -12.71
C LYS A 55 1.83 -17.38 -11.35
N ILE A 56 2.07 -16.27 -10.64
CA ILE A 56 1.41 -15.97 -9.35
C ILE A 56 -0.09 -15.77 -9.57
N LEU A 57 -0.49 -15.00 -10.58
CA LEU A 57 -1.89 -14.77 -10.93
C LEU A 57 -2.59 -16.05 -11.43
N TRP A 58 -1.88 -16.89 -12.17
CA TRP A 58 -2.36 -18.22 -12.55
C TRP A 58 -2.59 -19.05 -11.29
N ASN A 59 -1.61 -19.15 -10.39
CA ASN A 59 -1.75 -19.87 -9.12
C ASN A 59 -2.89 -19.34 -8.25
N ILE A 60 -3.02 -18.02 -8.06
CA ILE A 60 -4.13 -17.41 -7.31
C ILE A 60 -5.47 -17.74 -7.99
N ASN A 61 -5.54 -17.60 -9.32
CA ASN A 61 -6.76 -17.87 -10.08
C ASN A 61 -7.10 -19.36 -10.17
N THR A 62 -6.13 -20.28 -10.20
CA THR A 62 -6.33 -21.73 -10.17
C THR A 62 -6.67 -22.22 -8.76
N SER A 63 -6.06 -21.67 -7.71
CA SER A 63 -6.44 -21.96 -6.31
C SER A 63 -7.88 -21.52 -6.02
N LEU A 64 -8.34 -20.43 -6.63
CA LEU A 64 -9.76 -20.03 -6.61
C LEU A 64 -10.68 -20.91 -7.48
N LYS A 65 -10.13 -21.72 -8.39
CA LYS A 65 -10.85 -22.53 -9.38
C LYS A 65 -10.83 -24.04 -9.09
N MET A 66 -10.08 -24.49 -8.08
CA MET A 66 -9.86 -25.91 -7.77
C MET A 66 -11.01 -26.63 -7.05
N ASP A 67 -12.21 -26.06 -7.04
CA ASP A 67 -13.48 -26.78 -6.78
C ASP A 67 -14.55 -26.28 -7.75
N THR A 68 -14.40 -26.69 -9.00
CA THR A 68 -15.42 -26.49 -10.05
C THR A 68 -15.66 -27.81 -10.76
N ARG A 69 -16.17 -28.81 -10.04
CA ARG A 69 -17.04 -29.82 -10.65
C ARG A 69 -18.32 -29.88 -9.83
N THR A 70 -19.42 -29.58 -10.50
CA THR A 70 -20.83 -29.66 -10.06
C THR A 70 -21.31 -28.62 -9.05
N SER A 71 -21.67 -27.42 -9.53
CA SER A 71 -23.03 -26.85 -9.41
C SER A 71 -23.03 -25.43 -9.98
N ASN A 72 -23.97 -25.19 -10.89
CA ASN A 72 -24.06 -24.03 -11.75
C ASN A 72 -24.90 -22.93 -11.09
N ASP A 73 -24.56 -22.55 -9.84
CA ASP A 73 -25.20 -21.44 -9.14
C ASP A 73 -24.19 -20.31 -8.91
N GLN A 74 -24.24 -19.28 -9.76
CA GLN A 74 -23.66 -17.98 -9.42
C GLN A 74 -24.46 -17.39 -8.26
N MET A 75 -24.02 -17.67 -7.03
CA MET A 75 -24.56 -17.06 -5.84
C MET A 75 -24.29 -15.53 -5.92
N PRO A 76 -25.32 -14.68 -5.90
CA PRO A 76 -25.13 -13.23 -6.02
C PRO A 76 -24.31 -12.70 -4.85
N TYR A 77 -23.33 -11.85 -5.15
CA TYR A 77 -22.54 -11.07 -4.19
C TYR A 77 -23.48 -10.41 -3.17
N LYS A 78 -23.51 -10.95 -1.94
CA LYS A 78 -24.28 -10.41 -0.82
C LYS A 78 -23.27 -9.79 0.16
N GLU A 79 -22.93 -8.53 -0.09
CA GLU A 79 -22.32 -7.68 0.93
C GLU A 79 -23.30 -7.64 2.12
N GLU A 80 -22.83 -7.94 3.33
CA GLU A 80 -23.66 -7.83 4.52
C GLU A 80 -24.23 -6.40 4.58
N LYS A 81 -25.55 -6.25 4.62
CA LYS A 81 -26.23 -4.93 4.69
C LYS A 81 -25.93 -4.30 6.06
N MET A 82 -24.74 -3.74 6.22
CA MET A 82 -24.40 -2.91 7.38
C MET A 82 -25.18 -1.60 7.32
N SER A 83 -25.64 -1.13 8.49
CA SER A 83 -26.16 0.23 8.62
C SER A 83 -25.13 1.25 8.09
N LYS A 84 -25.60 2.25 7.34
CA LYS A 84 -24.75 3.31 6.77
C LYS A 84 -23.90 4.00 7.86
N GLY A 85 -24.42 4.14 9.08
CA GLY A 85 -23.72 4.70 10.22
C GLY A 85 -22.55 3.83 10.69
N LEU A 86 -22.77 2.51 10.79
CA LEU A 86 -21.74 1.55 11.19
C LEU A 86 -20.63 1.45 10.15
N LYS A 87 -20.97 1.38 8.86
CA LYS A 87 -19.98 1.37 7.76
C LYS A 87 -19.11 2.64 7.77
N ARG A 88 -19.69 3.79 8.05
CA ARG A 88 -18.95 5.06 8.16
C ARG A 88 -18.04 5.10 9.39
N SER A 89 -18.51 4.64 10.55
CA SER A 89 -17.70 4.56 11.76
C SER A 89 -16.51 3.62 11.58
N LEU A 90 -16.75 2.46 10.97
CA LEU A 90 -15.72 1.44 10.71
C LEU A 90 -14.68 1.94 9.70
N LEU A 91 -15.10 2.67 8.67
CA LEU A 91 -14.16 3.33 7.75
C LEU A 91 -13.29 4.37 8.47
N VAL A 92 -13.89 5.24 9.30
CA VAL A 92 -13.14 6.26 10.07
C VAL A 92 -12.13 5.62 11.02
N LEU A 93 -12.53 4.56 11.73
CA LEU A 93 -11.64 3.80 12.60
C LEU A 93 -10.46 3.21 11.82
N ASN A 94 -10.72 2.56 10.68
CA ASN A 94 -9.65 1.96 9.87
C ASN A 94 -8.73 3.02 9.24
N CYS A 95 -9.27 4.17 8.84
CA CYS A 95 -8.45 5.30 8.40
C CYS A 95 -7.55 5.83 9.54
N ALA A 96 -8.06 5.92 10.76
CA ALA A 96 -7.27 6.35 11.92
C ALA A 96 -6.17 5.35 12.28
N LEU A 97 -6.49 4.05 12.30
CA LEU A 97 -5.50 2.98 12.50
C LEU A 97 -4.43 3.01 11.41
N LEU A 98 -4.84 3.14 10.14
CA LEU A 98 -3.94 3.25 9.00
C LEU A 98 -3.03 4.47 9.13
N ALA A 99 -3.57 5.62 9.55
CA ALA A 99 -2.79 6.83 9.76
C ALA A 99 -1.74 6.67 10.88
N LEU A 100 -2.14 6.10 12.02
CA LEU A 100 -1.22 5.83 13.13
C LEU A 100 -0.11 4.87 12.72
N GLY A 101 -0.45 3.78 12.03
CA GLY A 101 0.54 2.81 11.59
C GLY A 101 1.46 3.33 10.48
N ASN A 102 0.90 3.99 9.47
CA ASN A 102 1.66 4.50 8.32
C ASN A 102 2.64 5.61 8.72
N VAL A 103 2.29 6.42 9.73
CA VAL A 103 3.17 7.47 10.24
C VAL A 103 4.13 6.91 11.29
N GLY A 104 3.62 6.15 12.27
CA GLY A 104 4.42 5.66 13.39
C GLY A 104 5.39 4.53 13.02
N GLY A 105 4.96 3.58 12.17
CA GLY A 105 5.73 2.39 11.79
C GLY A 105 7.08 2.71 11.15
N PRO A 106 7.14 3.55 10.10
CA PRO A 106 8.40 3.95 9.49
C PRO A 106 9.32 4.74 10.45
N LEU A 107 8.75 5.59 11.31
CA LEU A 107 9.52 6.39 12.27
C LEU A 107 10.17 5.51 13.35
N ILE A 108 9.40 4.59 13.95
CA ILE A 108 9.93 3.71 15.00
C ILE A 108 10.94 2.71 14.42
N MET A 109 10.70 2.23 13.20
CA MET A 109 11.64 1.38 12.46
C MET A 109 12.93 2.13 12.15
N ARG A 110 12.86 3.41 11.75
CA ARG A 110 14.05 4.22 11.55
C ARG A 110 14.81 4.45 12.85
N LEU A 111 14.11 4.74 13.95
CA LEU A 111 14.72 4.91 15.27
C LEU A 111 15.52 3.65 15.68
N TYR A 112 14.95 2.46 15.44
CA TYR A 112 15.63 1.18 15.68
C TYR A 112 16.98 1.12 14.95
N PHE A 113 17.01 1.37 13.64
CA PHE A 113 18.27 1.33 12.88
C PHE A 113 19.26 2.44 13.25
N LEU A 114 18.78 3.66 13.55
CA LEU A 114 19.64 4.77 13.93
C LEU A 114 20.33 4.58 15.28
N LYS A 115 19.69 3.88 16.22
CA LYS A 115 20.15 3.72 17.61
C LYS A 115 20.91 2.42 17.88
N GLY A 116 21.34 1.75 16.81
CA GLY A 116 22.22 0.59 16.87
C GLY A 116 21.58 -0.74 16.46
N GLY A 117 20.32 -0.72 16.04
CA GLY A 117 19.64 -1.88 15.48
C GLY A 117 20.24 -2.31 14.13
N LYS A 118 20.51 -3.60 13.94
CA LYS A 118 21.14 -4.16 12.74
C LYS A 118 20.36 -5.30 12.10
N GLY A 119 19.45 -5.92 12.85
CA GLY A 119 18.65 -7.05 12.38
C GLY A 119 17.62 -6.61 11.34
N VAL A 120 17.93 -6.83 10.05
CA VAL A 120 16.97 -6.53 8.97
C VAL A 120 15.83 -7.52 9.02
N TRP A 121 16.11 -8.82 9.18
CA TRP A 121 15.05 -9.84 9.27
C TRP A 121 14.23 -9.68 10.54
N THR A 122 14.86 -9.25 11.63
CA THR A 122 14.18 -8.89 12.88
C THR A 122 13.19 -7.75 12.61
N SER A 123 13.63 -6.66 11.99
CA SER A 123 12.76 -5.54 11.63
C SER A 123 11.62 -5.96 10.71
N SER A 124 11.87 -6.77 9.69
CA SER A 124 10.83 -7.30 8.79
C SER A 124 9.84 -8.20 9.51
N CYS A 125 10.32 -9.03 10.44
CA CYS A 125 9.45 -9.85 11.26
C CYS A 125 8.53 -8.99 12.14
N LEU A 126 9.02 -7.86 12.65
CA LEU A 126 8.25 -6.96 13.49
C LEU A 126 7.09 -6.29 12.76
N GLU A 127 7.15 -6.14 11.44
CA GLU A 127 6.04 -5.58 10.66
C GLU A 127 4.76 -6.43 10.81
N THR A 128 4.90 -7.74 10.91
CA THR A 128 3.76 -8.67 10.99
C THR A 128 3.67 -9.49 12.26
N ALA A 129 4.69 -9.45 13.15
CA ALA A 129 4.70 -10.15 14.44
C ALA A 129 3.60 -9.70 15.40
N GLY A 130 2.97 -8.54 15.15
CA GLY A 130 1.81 -8.05 15.90
C GLY A 130 0.52 -8.83 15.66
N TRP A 131 0.53 -9.86 14.81
CA TRP A 131 -0.67 -10.64 14.47
C TRP A 131 -1.46 -11.21 15.67
N PRO A 132 -0.85 -11.59 16.83
CA PRO A 132 -1.62 -12.10 17.96
C PRO A 132 -2.58 -11.05 18.54
N PHE A 133 -2.30 -9.75 18.37
CA PHE A 133 -3.22 -8.70 18.80
C PHE A 133 -4.57 -8.76 18.06
N MET A 134 -4.63 -9.37 16.87
CA MET A 134 -5.88 -9.58 16.14
C MET A 134 -6.76 -10.67 16.76
N VAL A 135 -6.22 -11.52 17.64
CA VAL A 135 -7.02 -12.53 18.36
C VAL A 135 -8.03 -11.86 19.28
N MET A 136 -7.68 -10.72 19.89
CA MET A 136 -8.57 -9.96 20.79
C MET A 136 -9.87 -9.51 20.12
N PRO A 137 -9.87 -8.74 19.01
CA PRO A 137 -11.09 -8.32 18.33
C PRO A 137 -11.88 -9.50 17.76
N LEU A 138 -11.22 -10.55 17.27
CA LEU A 138 -11.88 -11.76 16.78
C LEU A 138 -12.57 -12.53 17.91
N THR A 139 -11.92 -12.65 19.07
CA THR A 139 -12.49 -13.31 20.26
C THR A 139 -13.69 -12.53 20.78
N PHE A 140 -13.60 -11.19 20.87
CA PHE A 140 -14.74 -10.36 21.27
C PHE A 140 -15.93 -10.51 20.30
N SER A 141 -15.66 -10.50 18.99
CA SER A 141 -16.68 -10.73 17.96
C SER A 141 -17.32 -12.12 18.09
N TYR A 142 -16.51 -13.15 18.32
CA TYR A 142 -16.98 -14.51 18.56
C TYR A 142 -17.85 -14.61 19.82
N LEU A 143 -17.41 -14.05 20.95
CA LEU A 143 -18.18 -14.05 22.20
C LEU A 143 -19.52 -13.31 22.05
N TYR A 144 -19.54 -12.19 21.32
CA TYR A 144 -20.76 -11.46 21.03
C TYR A 144 -21.75 -12.27 20.18
N ARG A 145 -21.26 -12.94 19.12
CA ARG A 145 -22.10 -13.82 18.28
C ARG A 145 -22.59 -15.03 19.05
N ARG A 146 -21.72 -15.68 19.82
CA ARG A 146 -22.07 -16.84 20.66
C ARG A 146 -23.19 -16.51 21.65
N ARG A 147 -23.24 -15.27 22.16
CA ARG A 147 -24.37 -14.80 22.99
C ARG A 147 -25.68 -14.65 22.22
N LYS A 148 -25.65 -14.36 20.92
CA LYS A 148 -26.83 -14.16 20.07
C LYS A 148 -27.32 -15.44 19.40
N GLU A 149 -26.40 -16.27 18.93
CA GLU A 149 -26.65 -17.42 18.04
C GLU A 149 -26.52 -18.78 18.76
N GLY A 150 -25.99 -18.80 19.98
CA GLY A 150 -25.90 -19.99 20.81
C GLY A 150 -24.62 -20.83 20.60
N PRO A 151 -24.60 -22.11 21.04
CA PRO A 151 -23.39 -22.95 21.05
C PRO A 151 -22.92 -23.40 19.66
N ALA A 152 -23.79 -23.30 18.64
CA ALA A 152 -23.50 -23.72 17.27
C ALA A 152 -22.73 -22.67 16.45
N THR A 153 -22.34 -21.53 17.06
CA THR A 153 -21.57 -20.49 16.39
C THR A 153 -20.20 -21.01 15.95
N GLU A 154 -19.92 -20.92 14.65
CA GLU A 154 -18.62 -21.29 14.08
C GLU A 154 -17.48 -20.43 14.65
N LEU A 155 -16.35 -21.09 14.95
CA LEU A 155 -15.15 -20.42 15.49
C LEU A 155 -14.40 -19.63 14.41
N PHE A 156 -14.36 -20.14 13.18
CA PHE A 156 -13.69 -19.52 12.02
C PHE A 156 -14.63 -19.55 10.82
N PHE A 157 -14.71 -18.43 10.09
CA PHE A 157 -15.51 -18.30 8.86
C PHE A 157 -14.66 -18.54 7.60
N ILE A 158 -13.34 -18.60 7.73
CA ILE A 158 -12.44 -18.77 6.59
C ILE A 158 -12.52 -20.20 6.03
N LYS A 159 -12.91 -20.31 4.76
CA LYS A 159 -12.87 -21.57 4.02
C LYS A 159 -11.43 -21.92 3.59
N PRO A 160 -11.08 -23.22 3.44
CA PRO A 160 -9.73 -23.63 3.09
C PRO A 160 -9.13 -22.99 1.83
N PRO A 161 -9.88 -22.77 0.72
CA PRO A 161 -9.32 -22.09 -0.46
C PRO A 161 -8.93 -20.63 -0.19
N LEU A 162 -9.70 -19.93 0.64
CA LEU A 162 -9.39 -18.55 1.03
C LEU A 162 -8.22 -18.51 2.00
N PHE A 163 -8.12 -19.47 2.91
CA PHE A 163 -6.96 -19.64 3.77
C PHE A 163 -5.67 -19.79 2.94
N LEU A 164 -5.68 -20.64 1.90
CA LEU A 164 -4.52 -20.82 1.02
C LEU A 164 -4.16 -19.55 0.23
N VAL A 165 -5.16 -18.84 -0.31
CA VAL A 165 -4.92 -17.58 -1.01
C VAL A 165 -4.36 -16.52 -0.06
N SER A 166 -4.93 -16.38 1.14
CA SER A 166 -4.42 -15.49 2.18
C SER A 166 -3.00 -15.88 2.61
N ALA A 167 -2.67 -17.16 2.71
CA ALA A 167 -1.32 -17.59 3.03
C ALA A 167 -0.31 -17.20 1.93
N VAL A 168 -0.67 -17.40 0.66
CA VAL A 168 0.17 -16.99 -0.48
C VAL A 168 0.37 -15.47 -0.51
N VAL A 169 -0.71 -14.70 -0.31
CA VAL A 169 -0.61 -13.24 -0.23
C VAL A 169 0.25 -12.83 0.97
N GLY A 170 0.10 -13.49 2.11
CA GLY A 170 0.93 -13.26 3.30
C GLY A 170 2.41 -13.57 3.08
N LEU A 171 2.76 -14.62 2.34
CA LEU A 171 4.16 -14.88 1.95
C LEU A 171 4.72 -13.78 1.05
N LEU A 172 3.91 -13.25 0.12
CA LEU A 172 4.31 -12.10 -0.70
C LEU A 172 4.48 -10.85 0.18
N THR A 173 3.63 -10.65 1.18
CA THR A 173 3.80 -9.59 2.19
C THR A 173 5.09 -9.78 2.97
N GLY A 174 5.45 -10.99 3.42
CA GLY A 174 6.73 -11.21 4.11
C GLY A 174 7.95 -10.90 3.23
N VAL A 175 7.87 -11.15 1.92
CA VAL A 175 8.91 -10.70 0.97
C VAL A 175 8.95 -9.17 0.90
N ASP A 176 7.78 -8.53 0.85
CA ASP A 176 7.66 -7.07 0.88
C ASP A 176 8.27 -6.46 2.15
N ASP A 177 7.93 -6.98 3.33
CA ASP A 177 8.47 -6.58 4.64
C ASP A 177 10.02 -6.67 4.65
N PHE A 178 10.58 -7.70 4.01
CA PHE A 178 12.04 -7.82 3.85
C PHE A 178 12.62 -6.71 2.97
N LEU A 179 12.06 -6.51 1.78
CA LEU A 179 12.51 -5.49 0.83
C LEU A 179 12.40 -4.08 1.44
N TYR A 180 11.31 -3.84 2.17
CA TYR A 180 11.01 -2.59 2.84
C TYR A 180 11.99 -2.30 3.99
N ALA A 181 12.12 -3.21 4.96
CA ALA A 181 13.06 -3.05 6.07
C ALA A 181 14.51 -2.91 5.58
N TYR A 182 14.89 -3.63 4.52
CA TYR A 182 16.21 -3.51 3.92
C TYR A 182 16.47 -2.09 3.35
N GLY A 183 15.44 -1.50 2.75
CA GLY A 183 15.42 -0.12 2.27
C GLY A 183 15.57 0.89 3.41
N VAL A 184 14.71 0.81 4.43
CA VAL A 184 14.71 1.72 5.59
C VAL A 184 16.02 1.66 6.39
N ALA A 185 16.67 0.50 6.44
CA ALA A 185 17.98 0.37 7.07
C ALA A 185 19.08 1.21 6.38
N ARG A 186 18.99 1.43 5.06
CA ARG A 186 20.08 2.00 4.23
C ARG A 186 19.77 3.37 3.65
N LEU A 187 18.50 3.75 3.61
CA LEU A 187 18.03 5.02 3.08
C LEU A 187 17.47 5.91 4.19
N PRO A 188 17.63 7.24 4.10
CA PRO A 188 16.83 8.17 4.91
C PRO A 188 15.33 7.92 4.73
N VAL A 189 14.53 8.29 5.73
CA VAL A 189 13.07 8.08 5.66
C VAL A 189 12.49 8.91 4.52
N SER A 190 12.97 10.14 4.32
CA SER A 190 12.50 10.96 3.21
C SER A 190 12.79 10.37 1.83
N THR A 191 13.92 9.70 1.63
CA THR A 191 14.26 9.03 0.36
C THR A 191 13.46 7.74 0.19
N SER A 192 13.19 7.02 1.28
CA SER A 192 12.36 5.81 1.23
C SER A 192 10.91 6.16 0.89
N ALA A 193 10.31 7.11 1.63
CA ALA A 193 8.94 7.59 1.42
C ALA A 193 8.71 8.06 -0.03
N LEU A 194 9.73 8.70 -0.58
CA LEU A 194 9.83 9.07 -1.97
C LEU A 194 9.66 7.92 -2.96
N ILE A 195 10.43 6.86 -2.78
CA ILE A 195 10.35 5.69 -3.65
C ILE A 195 9.01 4.99 -3.43
N ILE A 196 8.58 4.88 -2.17
CA ILE A 196 7.30 4.28 -1.75
C ILE A 196 6.11 5.00 -2.38
N SER A 197 6.18 6.31 -2.61
CA SER A 197 5.07 7.03 -3.27
C SER A 197 4.74 6.49 -4.67
N THR A 198 5.69 5.82 -5.36
CA THR A 198 5.43 5.12 -6.63
C THR A 198 4.48 3.93 -6.49
N GLN A 199 4.30 3.40 -5.27
CA GLN A 199 3.36 2.34 -4.92
C GLN A 199 1.93 2.67 -5.38
N LEU A 200 1.50 3.93 -5.31
CA LEU A 200 0.17 4.31 -5.77
C LEU A 200 0.00 4.11 -7.28
N ALA A 201 1.02 4.44 -8.08
CA ALA A 201 0.99 4.23 -9.53
C ALA A 201 0.89 2.74 -9.86
N PHE A 202 1.66 1.89 -9.16
CA PHE A 202 1.54 0.44 -9.27
C PHE A 202 0.16 -0.07 -8.82
N THR A 203 -0.36 0.45 -7.72
CA THR A 203 -1.69 0.11 -7.20
C THR A 203 -2.77 0.43 -8.21
N ALA A 204 -2.74 1.60 -8.84
CA ALA A 204 -3.66 1.95 -9.90
C ALA A 204 -3.52 0.98 -11.09
N ALA A 205 -2.30 0.75 -11.59
CA ALA A 205 -2.07 -0.16 -12.70
C ALA A 205 -2.62 -1.57 -12.42
N PHE A 206 -2.33 -2.13 -11.24
CA PHE A 206 -2.83 -3.45 -10.85
C PHE A 206 -4.33 -3.47 -10.53
N ALA A 207 -4.91 -2.42 -9.94
CA ALA A 207 -6.35 -2.32 -9.75
C ALA A 207 -7.12 -2.31 -11.08
N PHE A 208 -6.56 -1.65 -12.10
CA PHE A 208 -7.10 -1.70 -13.46
C PHE A 208 -6.99 -3.10 -14.07
N LEU A 209 -5.84 -3.76 -13.95
CA LEU A 209 -5.60 -5.07 -14.57
C LEU A 209 -6.34 -6.22 -13.87
N LEU A 210 -6.29 -6.26 -12.54
CA LEU A 210 -6.77 -7.39 -11.72
C LEU A 210 -8.25 -7.26 -11.41
N VAL A 211 -8.65 -6.06 -11.00
CA VAL A 211 -9.99 -5.79 -10.47
C VAL A 211 -10.90 -5.12 -11.51
N LYS A 212 -10.35 -4.79 -12.70
CA LYS A 212 -11.04 -4.09 -13.79
C LYS A 212 -11.68 -2.78 -13.31
N GLN A 213 -10.99 -2.08 -12.42
CA GLN A 213 -11.51 -0.84 -11.84
C GLN A 213 -11.64 0.23 -12.92
N LYS A 214 -12.86 0.76 -13.08
CA LYS A 214 -13.13 1.87 -14.02
C LYS A 214 -12.60 3.17 -13.42
N PHE A 215 -11.57 3.74 -14.03
CA PHE A 215 -11.06 5.04 -13.61
C PHE A 215 -11.98 6.17 -14.04
N THR A 216 -12.25 7.10 -13.12
CA THR A 216 -12.88 8.37 -13.44
C THR A 216 -11.81 9.41 -13.78
N SER A 217 -12.18 10.49 -14.47
CA SER A 217 -11.24 11.59 -14.75
C SER A 217 -10.60 12.16 -13.49
N PHE A 218 -11.34 12.19 -12.38
CA PHE A 218 -10.82 12.61 -11.06
C PHE A 218 -9.81 11.63 -10.51
N THR A 219 -10.05 10.32 -10.63
CA THR A 219 -9.10 9.28 -10.22
C THR A 219 -7.80 9.35 -11.01
N ILE A 220 -7.87 9.59 -12.32
CA ILE A 220 -6.69 9.77 -13.18
C ILE A 220 -5.94 11.04 -12.76
N ASN A 221 -6.64 12.14 -12.54
CA ASN A 221 -6.03 13.39 -12.08
C ASN A 221 -5.34 13.22 -10.72
N SER A 222 -5.97 12.52 -9.77
CA SER A 222 -5.38 12.20 -8.47
C SER A 222 -4.13 11.35 -8.60
N VAL A 223 -4.19 10.23 -9.31
CA VAL A 223 -3.01 9.37 -9.52
C VAL A 223 -1.90 10.16 -10.21
N PHE A 224 -2.22 10.98 -11.22
CA PHE A 224 -1.26 11.82 -11.91
C PHE A 224 -0.60 12.83 -10.97
N LEU A 225 -1.37 13.62 -10.21
CA LEU A 225 -0.83 14.63 -9.30
C LEU A 225 -0.01 14.03 -8.17
N LEU A 226 -0.45 12.88 -7.62
CA LEU A 226 0.30 12.13 -6.61
C LEU A 226 1.61 11.56 -7.18
N THR A 227 1.60 11.07 -8.43
CA THR A 227 2.80 10.59 -9.12
C THR A 227 3.75 11.74 -9.51
N VAL A 228 3.24 12.91 -9.87
CA VAL A 228 4.06 14.09 -10.14
C VAL A 228 4.66 14.66 -8.86
N GLY A 229 3.91 14.72 -7.76
CA GLY A 229 4.42 15.08 -6.43
C GLY A 229 5.59 14.18 -6.02
N ALA A 230 5.41 12.87 -6.17
CA ALA A 230 6.44 11.86 -6.00
C ALA A 230 7.70 12.10 -6.87
N VAL A 231 7.52 12.35 -8.17
CA VAL A 231 8.65 12.54 -9.10
C VAL A 231 9.38 13.87 -8.88
N VAL A 232 8.67 14.96 -8.58
CA VAL A 232 9.28 16.26 -8.26
C VAL A 232 10.14 16.13 -7.02
N LEU A 233 9.64 15.43 -6.00
CA LEU A 233 10.38 15.12 -4.80
C LEU A 233 11.64 14.28 -5.12
N ALA A 234 11.58 13.40 -6.12
CA ALA A 234 12.66 12.48 -6.48
C ALA A 234 13.78 13.14 -7.33
N LEU A 235 13.41 14.04 -8.25
CA LEU A 235 14.33 14.62 -9.25
C LEU A 235 15.38 15.59 -8.69
N HIS A 236 15.33 15.94 -7.41
CA HIS A 236 16.28 16.84 -6.77
C HIS A 236 16.95 16.26 -5.51
N THR A 237 16.96 14.93 -5.37
CA THR A 237 17.65 14.20 -4.27
C THR A 237 19.18 14.16 -4.41
N SER A 238 19.80 15.22 -4.93
CA SER A 238 21.26 15.31 -5.00
C SER A 238 21.82 15.65 -3.61
N SER A 239 22.28 14.60 -2.91
CA SER A 239 23.18 14.59 -1.74
C SER A 239 22.59 14.23 -0.36
N ASP A 240 21.61 13.31 -0.29
CA ASP A 240 21.10 12.72 0.96
C ASP A 240 21.65 11.31 1.25
N ARG A 241 22.97 11.14 1.18
CA ARG A 241 23.64 9.90 1.59
C ARG A 241 23.91 9.91 3.10
N PRO A 242 23.47 8.90 3.88
CA PRO A 242 23.91 8.74 5.26
C PRO A 242 25.44 8.58 5.32
N ALA A 243 26.10 9.27 6.25
CA ALA A 243 27.58 9.36 6.30
C ALA A 243 28.29 8.00 6.36
N ASN A 244 27.62 6.95 6.84
CA ASN A 244 28.19 5.63 7.11
C ASN A 244 27.92 4.57 6.02
N GLU A 245 27.20 4.90 4.94
CA GLU A 245 26.79 3.90 3.92
C GLU A 245 27.61 3.99 2.62
N SER A 246 27.96 2.83 2.06
CA SER A 246 28.64 2.76 0.76
C SER A 246 27.67 3.01 -0.41
N ASN A 247 28.18 3.50 -1.54
CA ASN A 247 27.36 3.72 -2.75
C ASN A 247 26.60 2.46 -3.17
N ARG A 248 27.22 1.28 -3.03
CA ARG A 248 26.59 0.00 -3.37
C ARG A 248 25.39 -0.32 -2.47
N GLN A 249 25.52 -0.09 -1.16
CA GLN A 249 24.43 -0.33 -0.21
C GLN A 249 23.27 0.65 -0.42
N TYR A 250 23.58 1.91 -0.74
CA TYR A 250 22.58 2.92 -1.07
C TYR A 250 21.75 2.52 -2.31
N TYR A 251 22.40 2.17 -3.43
CA TYR A 251 21.67 1.74 -4.64
C TYR A 251 20.88 0.45 -4.41
N LEU A 252 21.42 -0.48 -3.62
CA LEU A 252 20.70 -1.70 -3.28
C LEU A 252 19.45 -1.38 -2.45
N GLY A 253 19.56 -0.49 -1.45
CA GLY A 253 18.41 0.02 -0.71
C GLY A 253 17.37 0.65 -1.63
N PHE A 254 17.79 1.48 -2.59
CA PHE A 254 16.90 2.11 -3.57
C PHE A 254 16.10 1.08 -4.38
N PHE A 255 16.77 0.09 -4.96
CA PHE A 255 16.10 -0.93 -5.77
C PHE A 255 15.20 -1.85 -4.92
N MET A 256 15.60 -2.15 -3.68
CA MET A 256 14.76 -2.93 -2.76
C MET A 256 13.48 -2.16 -2.38
N THR A 257 13.59 -0.86 -2.05
CA THR A 257 12.40 -0.02 -1.77
C THR A 257 11.48 0.11 -3.00
N LEU A 258 12.05 0.22 -4.21
CA LEU A 258 11.25 0.26 -5.44
C LEU A 258 10.52 -1.06 -5.69
N ALA A 259 11.21 -2.19 -5.43
CA ALA A 259 10.60 -3.51 -5.52
C ALA A 259 9.48 -3.70 -4.48
N ALA A 260 9.67 -3.22 -3.25
CA ALA A 260 8.63 -3.20 -2.22
C ALA A 260 7.41 -2.38 -2.68
N SER A 261 7.64 -1.17 -3.20
CA SER A 261 6.57 -0.30 -3.71
C SER A 261 5.71 -0.98 -4.78
N MET A 262 6.35 -1.71 -5.69
CA MET A 262 5.68 -2.50 -6.73
C MET A 262 4.93 -3.69 -6.15
N LEU A 263 5.54 -4.42 -5.21
CA LEU A 263 4.97 -5.63 -4.62
C LEU A 263 3.78 -5.30 -3.72
N TYR A 264 3.91 -4.33 -2.80
CA TYR A 264 2.79 -3.84 -2.00
C TYR A 264 1.68 -3.24 -2.86
N GLY A 265 2.05 -2.51 -3.93
CA GLY A 265 1.09 -2.01 -4.92
C GLY A 265 0.33 -3.10 -5.67
N PHE A 266 0.86 -4.32 -5.75
CA PHE A 266 0.17 -5.50 -6.24
C PHE A 266 -0.68 -6.18 -5.15
N VAL A 267 -0.16 -6.29 -3.92
CA VAL A 267 -0.83 -6.94 -2.78
C VAL A 267 -2.19 -6.27 -2.49
N LEU A 268 -2.26 -4.93 -2.50
CA LEU A 268 -3.51 -4.21 -2.21
C LEU A 268 -4.66 -4.61 -3.17
N PRO A 269 -4.52 -4.54 -4.52
CA PRO A 269 -5.56 -5.04 -5.42
C PRO A 269 -5.76 -6.56 -5.40
N ALA A 270 -4.74 -7.36 -5.06
CA ALA A 270 -4.89 -8.81 -4.93
C ALA A 270 -5.82 -9.18 -3.75
N ILE A 271 -5.73 -8.45 -2.64
CA ILE A 271 -6.67 -8.57 -1.51
C ILE A 271 -8.09 -8.21 -1.96
N GLU A 272 -8.26 -7.09 -2.66
CA GLU A 272 -9.58 -6.68 -3.19
C GLU A 272 -10.16 -7.72 -4.17
N LEU A 273 -9.32 -8.29 -5.04
CA LEU A 273 -9.74 -9.35 -5.96
C LEU A 273 -10.20 -10.60 -5.19
N THR A 274 -9.52 -10.94 -4.11
CA THR A 274 -9.88 -12.06 -3.24
C THR A 274 -11.26 -11.84 -2.63
N TYR A 275 -11.57 -10.62 -2.17
CA TYR A 275 -12.91 -10.28 -1.67
C TYR A 275 -13.99 -10.42 -2.74
N LYS A 276 -13.72 -10.00 -3.98
CA LYS A 276 -14.69 -10.09 -5.08
C LYS A 276 -14.90 -11.50 -5.61
N LYS A 277 -13.88 -12.36 -5.53
CA LYS A 277 -13.93 -13.75 -6.00
C LYS A 277 -14.22 -14.76 -4.90
N ALA A 278 -14.34 -14.31 -3.64
CA ALA A 278 -14.71 -15.19 -2.55
C ALA A 278 -16.11 -15.77 -2.79
N LYS A 279 -16.21 -17.10 -2.80
CA LYS A 279 -17.50 -17.83 -2.88
C LYS A 279 -18.21 -17.86 -1.51
N GLN A 280 -18.06 -16.81 -0.71
CA GLN A 280 -18.71 -16.66 0.59
C GLN A 280 -18.91 -15.19 0.94
N THR A 281 -19.83 -14.93 1.87
CA THR A 281 -20.12 -13.58 2.35
C THR A 281 -18.90 -12.98 3.04
N ILE A 282 -18.38 -11.86 2.51
CA ILE A 282 -17.29 -11.13 3.13
C ILE A 282 -17.85 -10.28 4.26
N THR A 283 -17.67 -10.75 5.50
CA THR A 283 -17.94 -10.00 6.72
C THR A 283 -16.65 -9.37 7.23
N TYR A 284 -16.74 -8.34 8.08
CA TYR A 284 -15.55 -7.74 8.69
C TYR A 284 -14.75 -8.75 9.53
N SER A 285 -15.42 -9.69 10.20
CA SER A 285 -14.77 -10.80 10.92
C SER A 285 -13.91 -11.65 9.99
N LEU A 286 -14.46 -12.05 8.83
CA LEU A 286 -13.72 -12.85 7.85
C LEU A 286 -12.51 -12.07 7.29
N VAL A 287 -12.65 -10.76 7.08
CA VAL A 287 -11.55 -9.90 6.65
C VAL A 287 -10.42 -9.88 7.69
N MET A 288 -10.75 -9.79 8.98
CA MET A 288 -9.76 -9.85 10.05
C MET A 288 -9.13 -11.25 10.19
N GLU A 289 -9.88 -12.33 9.94
CA GLU A 289 -9.32 -13.69 9.86
C GLU A 289 -8.34 -13.84 8.70
N MET A 290 -8.71 -13.35 7.50
CA MET A 290 -7.81 -13.33 6.35
C MET A 290 -6.54 -12.52 6.63
N GLN A 291 -6.66 -11.37 7.29
CA GLN A 291 -5.52 -10.55 7.70
C GLN A 291 -4.64 -11.28 8.72
N MET A 292 -5.23 -11.99 9.67
CA MET A 292 -4.47 -12.82 10.61
C MET A 292 -3.65 -13.90 9.89
N VAL A 293 -4.23 -14.59 8.91
CA VAL A 293 -3.52 -15.59 8.10
C VAL A 293 -2.40 -14.96 7.27
N MET A 294 -2.64 -13.79 6.69
CA MET A 294 -1.62 -13.04 5.96
C MET A 294 -0.44 -12.67 6.86
N SER A 295 -0.70 -12.01 7.99
CA SER A 295 0.34 -11.61 8.95
C SER A 295 1.08 -12.80 9.56
N PHE A 296 0.37 -13.89 9.89
CA PHE A 296 1.01 -15.12 10.38
C PHE A 296 1.96 -15.71 9.34
N SER A 297 1.53 -15.81 8.08
CA SER A 297 2.35 -16.38 7.01
C SER A 297 3.58 -15.51 6.70
N ALA A 298 3.42 -14.19 6.71
CA ALA A 298 4.52 -13.23 6.61
C ALA A 298 5.52 -13.38 7.77
N THR A 299 5.00 -13.47 9.01
CA THR A 299 5.82 -13.67 10.22
C THR A 299 6.61 -14.97 10.14
N VAL A 300 6.00 -16.08 9.68
CA VAL A 300 6.70 -17.36 9.50
C VAL A 300 7.83 -17.22 8.49
N PHE A 301 7.58 -16.57 7.36
CA PHE A 301 8.62 -16.31 6.35
C PHE A 301 9.80 -15.50 6.93
N CYS A 302 9.51 -14.39 7.61
CA CYS A 302 10.54 -13.55 8.22
C CYS A 302 11.29 -14.28 9.36
N THR A 303 10.57 -15.08 10.16
CA THR A 303 11.15 -15.91 11.24
C THR A 303 12.13 -16.93 10.67
N ILE A 304 11.80 -17.58 9.56
CA ILE A 304 12.72 -18.49 8.86
C ILE A 304 13.98 -17.74 8.42
N GLY A 305 13.84 -16.52 7.88
CA GLY A 305 14.97 -15.65 7.56
C GLY A 305 15.83 -15.33 8.78
N MET A 306 15.22 -14.97 9.91
CA MET A 306 15.92 -14.73 11.17
C MET A 306 16.69 -15.96 11.67
N LEU A 307 16.13 -17.16 11.53
CA LEU A 307 16.79 -18.42 11.90
C LEU A 307 18.04 -18.66 11.07
N PHE A 308 17.95 -18.52 9.74
CA PHE A 308 19.09 -18.72 8.85
C PHE A 308 20.22 -17.70 9.10
N HIS A 309 19.86 -16.46 9.43
CA HIS A 309 20.83 -15.39 9.69
C HIS A 309 21.27 -15.28 11.17
N LYS A 310 20.80 -16.18 12.03
CA LYS A 310 21.09 -16.21 13.48
C LYS A 310 20.76 -14.90 14.21
N GLU A 311 19.74 -14.19 13.74
CA GLU A 311 19.36 -12.89 14.32
C GLU A 311 18.72 -13.04 15.70
N PHE A 312 18.08 -14.18 16.02
CA PHE A 312 17.55 -14.45 17.36
C PHE A 312 18.61 -14.36 18.46
N GLU A 313 19.81 -14.88 18.21
CA GLU A 313 20.94 -14.79 19.15
C GLU A 313 21.53 -13.38 19.22
N ALA A 314 21.32 -12.58 18.17
CA ALA A 314 21.81 -11.21 18.10
C ALA A 314 20.93 -10.24 18.90
N ILE A 315 19.63 -10.48 19.02
CA ILE A 315 18.67 -9.62 19.75
C ILE A 315 19.16 -9.22 21.15
N PRO A 316 19.53 -10.13 22.08
CA PRO A 316 19.96 -9.73 23.42
C PRO A 316 21.29 -8.95 23.39
N ARG A 317 22.20 -9.29 22.46
CA ARG A 317 23.47 -8.57 22.28
C ARG A 317 23.22 -7.16 21.75
N GLU A 318 22.29 -7.00 20.82
CA GLU A 318 21.90 -5.73 20.25
C GLU A 318 21.20 -4.85 21.29
N ALA A 319 20.27 -5.43 22.05
CA ALA A 319 19.59 -4.76 23.15
C ALA A 319 20.57 -4.21 24.20
N SER A 320 21.63 -4.96 24.54
CA SER A 320 22.67 -4.52 25.49
C SER A 320 23.53 -3.36 24.97
N LYS A 321 23.63 -3.20 23.65
CA LYS A 321 24.45 -2.18 22.97
C LYS A 321 23.63 -1.04 22.38
N PHE A 322 22.31 -1.07 22.57
CA PHE A 322 21.41 -0.07 22.03
C PHE A 322 21.67 1.27 22.70
N GLU A 323 21.81 2.32 21.92
CA GLU A 323 22.27 3.64 22.40
C GLU A 323 21.32 4.22 23.47
N LEU A 324 20.02 3.93 23.35
CA LEU A 324 18.99 4.39 24.29
C LEU A 324 18.73 3.44 25.46
N GLY A 325 19.54 2.38 25.60
CA GLY A 325 19.44 1.37 26.64
C GLY A 325 18.52 0.20 26.30
N GLN A 326 18.68 -0.88 27.08
CA GLN A 326 18.03 -2.18 26.84
C GLN A 326 16.50 -2.14 26.97
N SER A 327 15.96 -1.43 27.97
CA SER A 327 14.50 -1.31 28.15
C SER A 327 13.85 -0.57 26.97
N THR A 328 14.50 0.49 26.50
CA THR A 328 14.04 1.27 25.34
C THR A 328 14.07 0.43 24.07
N TYR A 329 15.09 -0.42 23.89
CA TYR A 329 15.16 -1.34 22.75
C TYR A 329 13.91 -2.25 22.66
N TYR A 330 13.55 -2.92 23.76
CA TYR A 330 12.37 -3.78 23.77
C TYR A 330 11.06 -2.99 23.60
N LEU A 331 11.00 -1.77 24.12
CA LEU A 331 9.86 -0.88 23.89
C LEU A 331 9.72 -0.49 22.42
N VAL A 332 10.84 -0.15 21.75
CA VAL A 332 10.87 0.17 20.31
C VAL A 332 10.39 -1.02 19.48
N ILE A 333 10.85 -2.23 19.81
CA ILE A 333 10.41 -3.48 19.17
C ILE A 333 8.90 -3.69 19.35
N LEU A 334 8.39 -3.56 20.57
CA LEU A 334 6.97 -3.74 20.88
C LEU A 334 6.10 -2.72 20.15
N LEU A 335 6.48 -1.43 20.20
CA LEU A 335 5.76 -0.35 19.53
C LEU A 335 5.80 -0.53 18.01
N SER A 336 6.92 -1.00 17.45
CA SER A 336 7.03 -1.34 16.03
C SER A 336 5.98 -2.38 15.64
N ALA A 337 5.90 -3.49 16.38
CA ALA A 337 4.91 -4.53 16.12
C ALA A 337 3.46 -4.02 16.20
N ILE A 338 3.15 -3.16 17.17
CA ILE A 338 1.80 -2.59 17.33
C ILE A 338 1.46 -1.62 16.19
N LEU A 339 2.37 -0.72 15.84
CA LEU A 339 2.14 0.31 14.83
C LEU A 339 1.99 -0.30 13.42
N TRP A 340 2.85 -1.26 13.06
CA TRP A 340 2.70 -1.98 11.80
C TRP A 340 1.42 -2.83 11.76
N GLN A 341 1.03 -3.41 12.89
CA GLN A 341 -0.24 -4.11 12.99
C GLN A 341 -1.44 -3.17 12.74
N PHE A 342 -1.40 -1.93 13.24
CA PHE A 342 -2.41 -0.91 12.93
C PHE A 342 -2.42 -0.53 11.45
N PHE A 343 -1.26 -0.44 10.80
CA PHE A 343 -1.15 -0.21 9.37
C PHE A 343 -1.87 -1.30 8.56
N PHE A 344 -1.54 -2.58 8.80
CA PHE A 344 -2.15 -3.68 8.05
C PHE A 344 -3.66 -3.79 8.28
N MET A 345 -4.12 -3.70 9.53
CA MET A 345 -5.56 -3.72 9.84
C MET A 345 -6.29 -2.55 9.19
N GLY A 346 -5.74 -1.35 9.30
CA GLY A 346 -6.33 -0.15 8.71
C GLY A 346 -6.40 -0.24 7.19
N ALA A 347 -5.33 -0.70 6.54
CA ALA A 347 -5.28 -0.86 5.09
C ALA A 347 -6.36 -1.83 4.60
N VAL A 348 -6.44 -3.01 5.22
CA VAL A 348 -7.40 -4.05 4.85
C VAL A 348 -8.85 -3.68 5.19
N GLY A 349 -9.09 -3.00 6.30
CA GLY A 349 -10.41 -2.48 6.66
C GLY A 349 -10.91 -1.36 5.73
N VAL A 350 -10.00 -0.51 5.21
CA VAL A 350 -10.32 0.47 4.16
C VAL A 350 -10.65 -0.23 2.84
N ILE A 351 -9.92 -1.29 2.45
CA ILE A 351 -10.23 -2.07 1.25
C ILE A 351 -11.64 -2.67 1.35
N PHE A 352 -11.97 -3.27 2.50
CA PHE A 352 -13.29 -3.84 2.76
C PHE A 352 -14.41 -2.80 2.64
N SER A 353 -14.20 -1.60 3.19
CA SER A 353 -15.22 -0.55 3.21
C SER A 353 -15.31 0.24 1.89
N GLY A 354 -14.28 0.16 1.05
CA GLY A 354 -14.12 0.98 -0.15
C GLY A 354 -13.42 0.25 -1.30
N SER A 355 -12.10 0.47 -1.46
CA SER A 355 -11.29 -0.18 -2.51
C SER A 355 -9.79 -0.16 -2.17
N SER A 356 -9.01 -1.01 -2.85
CA SER A 356 -7.54 -0.98 -2.81
C SER A 356 -6.96 0.35 -3.24
N LEU A 357 -7.56 1.00 -4.24
CA LEU A 357 -7.13 2.31 -4.68
C LEU A 357 -7.37 3.39 -3.63
N LEU A 358 -8.51 3.37 -2.93
CA LEU A 358 -8.77 4.28 -1.82
C LEU A 358 -7.73 4.10 -0.70
N SER A 359 -7.43 2.85 -0.34
CA SER A 359 -6.39 2.53 0.65
C SER A 359 -5.02 3.06 0.22
N GLY A 360 -4.61 2.81 -1.02
CA GLY A 360 -3.36 3.34 -1.57
C GLY A 360 -3.31 4.87 -1.62
N ILE A 361 -4.42 5.55 -1.90
CA ILE A 361 -4.49 7.03 -1.87
C ILE A 361 -4.31 7.55 -0.45
N ILE A 362 -4.95 6.94 0.55
CA ILE A 362 -4.78 7.34 1.96
C ILE A 362 -3.33 7.15 2.41
N ILE A 363 -2.72 6.01 2.06
CA ILE A 363 -1.29 5.75 2.35
C ILE A 363 -0.42 6.83 1.71
N ALA A 364 -0.61 7.12 0.42
CA ALA A 364 0.14 8.17 -0.29
C ALA A 364 -0.09 9.57 0.30
N ALA A 365 -1.30 9.88 0.75
CA ALA A 365 -1.65 11.16 1.38
C ALA A 365 -0.95 11.38 2.73
N LEU A 366 -0.58 10.30 3.42
CA LEU A 366 0.09 10.31 4.73
C LEU A 366 1.62 10.30 4.64
N LEU A 367 2.19 9.98 3.48
CA LEU A 367 3.64 10.03 3.26
C LEU A 367 4.25 11.40 3.60
N PRO A 368 3.67 12.54 3.16
CA PRO A 368 4.26 13.85 3.46
C PRO A 368 4.26 14.19 4.97
N VAL A 369 3.27 13.69 5.72
CA VAL A 369 3.22 13.83 7.18
C VAL A 369 4.36 13.03 7.82
N THR A 370 4.58 11.81 7.33
CA THR A 370 5.65 10.91 7.79
C THR A 370 7.02 11.53 7.54
N GLU A 371 7.25 12.09 6.35
CA GLU A 371 8.48 12.80 6.00
C GLU A 371 8.74 14.03 6.88
N SER A 372 7.69 14.83 7.12
CA SER A 372 7.78 16.02 7.96
C SER A 372 8.14 15.68 9.41
N LEU A 373 7.57 14.60 9.95
CA LEU A 373 7.91 14.12 11.30
C LEU A 373 9.30 13.48 11.35
N ALA A 374 9.74 12.79 10.30
CA ALA A 374 11.09 12.24 10.22
C ALA A 374 12.14 13.36 10.27
N VAL A 375 11.89 14.45 9.56
CA VAL A 375 12.69 15.67 9.62
C VAL A 375 12.70 16.28 11.02
N LEU A 376 11.53 16.39 11.67
CA LEU A 376 11.43 16.97 13.01
C LEU A 376 12.18 16.14 14.07
N PHE A 377 12.03 14.81 14.05
CA PHE A 377 12.60 13.95 15.09
C PHE A 377 14.06 13.57 14.82
N PHE A 378 14.42 13.32 13.56
CA PHE A 378 15.77 12.86 13.18
C PHE A 378 16.65 13.98 12.61
N HIS A 379 16.14 15.21 12.56
CA HIS A 379 16.84 16.38 12.01
C HIS A 379 17.34 16.15 10.57
N GLU A 380 16.57 15.37 9.78
CA GLU A 380 16.83 15.19 8.35
C GLU A 380 16.65 16.53 7.61
N LYS A 381 17.46 16.79 6.58
CA LYS A 381 17.41 18.07 5.84
C LYS A 381 16.04 18.28 5.19
N PHE A 382 15.36 19.39 5.49
CA PHE A 382 14.08 19.75 4.85
C PHE A 382 14.28 20.78 3.75
N GLN A 383 14.22 20.33 2.50
CA GLN A 383 14.37 21.20 1.33
C GLN A 383 12.99 21.63 0.78
N VAL A 384 12.95 22.71 0.00
CA VAL A 384 11.71 23.37 -0.50
C VAL A 384 10.83 22.41 -1.32
N GLU A 385 11.44 21.40 -1.92
CA GLU A 385 10.82 20.38 -2.77
C GLU A 385 9.92 19.43 -1.96
N LYS A 386 10.29 19.16 -0.69
CA LYS A 386 9.44 18.43 0.27
C LYS A 386 8.12 19.17 0.48
N ALA A 387 8.16 20.51 0.60
CA ALA A 387 6.95 21.32 0.71
C ALA A 387 6.08 21.27 -0.57
N ILE A 388 6.69 21.27 -1.76
CA ILE A 388 5.96 21.16 -3.04
C ILE A 388 5.27 19.79 -3.16
N SER A 389 5.93 18.70 -2.74
CA SER A 389 5.36 17.35 -2.74
C SER A 389 4.18 17.20 -1.80
N VAL A 390 4.25 17.79 -0.60
CA VAL A 390 3.13 17.84 0.36
C VAL A 390 1.91 18.50 -0.28
N VAL A 391 2.08 19.65 -0.93
CA VAL A 391 0.98 20.40 -1.57
C VAL A 391 0.36 19.61 -2.71
N LEU A 392 1.17 19.00 -3.58
CA LEU A 392 0.68 18.15 -4.67
C LEU A 392 -0.04 16.89 -4.15
N SER A 393 0.46 16.32 -3.04
CA SER A 393 -0.12 15.16 -2.38
C SER A 393 -1.50 15.46 -1.78
N LEU A 394 -1.62 16.60 -1.10
CA LEU A 394 -2.89 17.10 -0.58
C LEU A 394 -3.89 17.39 -1.70
N TRP A 395 -3.45 18.04 -2.79
CA TRP A 395 -4.31 18.32 -3.93
C TRP A 395 -4.83 17.03 -4.59
N GLY A 396 -3.93 16.07 -4.85
CA GLY A 396 -4.30 14.79 -5.46
C GLY A 396 -5.32 14.02 -4.62
N SER A 397 -5.14 14.02 -3.30
CA SER A 397 -6.07 13.39 -2.34
C SER A 397 -7.43 14.08 -2.33
N LEU A 398 -7.45 15.43 -2.24
CA LEU A 398 -8.69 16.22 -2.29
C LEU A 398 -9.46 16.02 -3.60
N SER A 399 -8.75 15.92 -4.72
CA SER A 399 -9.36 15.66 -6.04
C SER A 399 -10.07 14.31 -6.10
N TYR A 400 -9.52 13.28 -5.44
CA TYR A 400 -10.11 11.95 -5.42
C TYR A 400 -11.39 11.94 -4.57
N PHE A 401 -11.31 12.46 -3.34
CA PHE A 401 -12.45 12.51 -2.44
C PHE A 401 -13.59 13.35 -3.04
N TYR A 402 -13.28 14.45 -3.71
CA TYR A 402 -14.27 15.24 -4.43
C TYR A 402 -14.96 14.44 -5.54
N GLY A 403 -14.20 13.70 -6.35
CA GLY A 403 -14.74 12.84 -7.41
C GLY A 403 -15.64 11.72 -6.86
N GLU A 404 -15.23 11.08 -5.77
CA GLU A 404 -16.00 10.00 -5.14
C GLU A 404 -17.31 10.53 -4.50
N LEU A 405 -17.26 11.71 -3.87
CA LEU A 405 -18.46 12.39 -3.37
C LEU A 405 -19.43 12.74 -4.50
N GLN A 406 -18.92 13.19 -5.65
CA GLN A 406 -19.76 13.52 -6.81
C GLN A 406 -20.40 12.27 -7.43
N LYS A 407 -19.65 11.17 -7.53
CA LYS A 407 -20.16 9.88 -8.01
C LYS A 407 -21.24 9.31 -7.06
N ASN A 408 -21.02 9.38 -5.76
CA ASN A 408 -21.99 8.96 -4.76
C ASN A 408 -23.27 9.82 -4.79
N LYS A 409 -23.15 11.14 -4.96
CA LYS A 409 -24.30 12.03 -5.16
C LYS A 409 -25.08 11.67 -6.43
N LYS A 410 -24.40 11.37 -7.55
CA LYS A 410 -25.06 10.93 -8.80
C LYS A 410 -25.78 9.59 -8.64
N ASN A 411 -25.17 8.62 -7.97
CA ASN A 411 -25.80 7.32 -7.73
C ASN A 411 -27.03 7.45 -6.83
N GLN A 412 -26.95 8.25 -5.76
CA GLN A 412 -28.11 8.51 -4.89
C GLN A 412 -29.23 9.27 -5.60
N ALA A 413 -28.90 10.21 -6.50
CA ALA A 413 -29.89 10.91 -7.31
C ALA A 413 -30.56 9.95 -8.31
N SER A 414 -29.82 9.02 -8.90
CA SER A 414 -30.37 7.98 -9.79
C SER A 414 -31.25 6.99 -9.04
N GLU A 415 -30.87 6.55 -7.84
CA GLU A 415 -31.69 5.66 -7.00
C GLU A 415 -32.99 6.34 -6.56
N ARG A 416 -32.95 7.64 -6.23
CA ARG A 416 -34.15 8.43 -5.89
C ARG A 416 -35.04 8.76 -7.08
N ALA A 417 -34.52 8.69 -8.30
CA ALA A 417 -35.30 8.88 -9.53
C ALA A 417 -35.94 7.57 -10.02
N MET A 418 -35.48 6.43 -9.52
CA MET A 418 -35.99 5.09 -9.83
C MET A 418 -36.94 4.52 -8.75
N ALA A 419 -36.96 5.14 -7.57
CA ALA A 419 -37.90 4.88 -6.48
C ALA A 419 -39.01 5.94 -6.50
#